data_AF-A0A183G870-F1
#
_entry.id   AF-A0A183G870-F1
#
_cell.length_a   1.000
_cell.length_b   1.000
_cell.length_c   1.000
_cell.angle_alpha   90.00
_cell.angle_beta   90.00
_cell.angle_gamma   90.00
#
_symmetry.space_group_name_H-M   'P 1'
#
loop_
_entity.id
_entity.type
_entity.pdbx_description
1 polymer ?
#
loop_
_entity_poly.entity_id
_entity_poly.type
_entity_poly.pdbx_seq_one_letter_code
_entity_poly.pdbx_strand_id
1 'polypeptide(L)'
;MEHIPDYLARNADGSRFLQFQTDDMHINFPEKVIRKACQNGLNTLLADSIFSMHPNQREKNGQLYTIHGVCNGKVTVALVYALTNRKTGSLYVMEEVMERQPEPRIVLDFEQAAMSAARTVFPGGRVEG
;
A
#
# COMPACT_ATOMS: atom_id res chain seq x y z
N MET A 1 -15.78 7.88 -2.79
CA MET A 1 -15.00 7.88 -4.02
C MET A 1 -15.92 7.37 -5.10
N GLU A 2 -15.72 7.76 -6.36
CA GLU A 2 -16.56 7.24 -7.44
C GLU A 2 -16.22 5.78 -7.72
N HIS A 3 -17.22 4.98 -8.03
CA HIS A 3 -17.04 3.57 -8.40
C HIS A 3 -16.20 3.48 -9.67
N ILE A 4 -15.04 2.80 -9.61
CA ILE A 4 -14.21 2.56 -10.78
C ILE A 4 -14.79 1.39 -11.58
N PRO A 5 -15.11 1.58 -12.88
CA PRO A 5 -15.58 0.51 -13.73
C PRO A 5 -14.54 -0.61 -13.94
N ASP A 6 -15.00 -1.84 -14.17
CA ASP A 6 -14.15 -3.03 -14.34
C ASP A 6 -13.09 -2.90 -15.44
N TYR A 7 -13.35 -2.14 -16.51
CA TYR A 7 -12.38 -1.95 -17.58
C TYR A 7 -11.20 -1.05 -17.19
N LEU A 8 -11.38 -0.19 -16.17
CA LEU A 8 -10.31 0.61 -15.57
C LEU A 8 -9.65 -0.10 -14.38
N ALA A 9 -10.28 -1.16 -13.84
CA ALA A 9 -9.77 -1.96 -12.74
C ALA A 9 -8.65 -2.95 -13.16
N ARG A 10 -8.32 -3.03 -14.46
CA ARG A 10 -7.43 -4.03 -15.05
C ARG A 10 -6.22 -3.39 -15.73
N ASN A 11 -5.11 -4.11 -15.70
CA ASN A 11 -3.92 -3.80 -16.49
C ASN A 11 -4.14 -4.10 -17.98
N ALA A 12 -3.22 -3.65 -18.84
CA ALA A 12 -3.25 -3.92 -20.28
C ALA A 12 -3.22 -5.42 -20.63
N ASP A 13 -2.66 -6.28 -19.75
CA ASP A 13 -2.65 -7.73 -19.90
C ASP A 13 -3.92 -8.43 -19.36
N GLY A 14 -4.93 -7.65 -18.95
CA GLY A 14 -6.20 -8.13 -18.40
C GLY A 14 -6.16 -8.54 -16.92
N SER A 15 -4.97 -8.56 -16.29
CA SER A 15 -4.83 -8.85 -14.86
C SER A 15 -5.48 -7.77 -14.01
N ARG A 16 -6.00 -8.15 -12.84
CA ARG A 16 -6.61 -7.21 -11.89
C ARG A 16 -5.53 -6.30 -11.29
N PHE A 17 -5.78 -5.00 -11.30
CA PHE A 17 -4.93 -3.98 -10.69
C PHE A 17 -5.62 -3.38 -9.47
N LEU A 18 -6.89 -2.98 -9.61
CA LEU A 18 -7.74 -2.58 -8.50
C LEU A 18 -8.27 -3.82 -7.80
N GLN A 19 -7.78 -4.08 -6.60
CA GLN A 19 -8.03 -5.31 -5.85
C GLN A 19 -9.16 -5.14 -4.85
N PHE A 20 -9.26 -3.95 -4.27
CA PHE A 20 -10.29 -3.61 -3.29
C PHE A 20 -10.89 -2.25 -3.62
N GLN A 21 -12.22 -2.15 -3.56
CA GLN A 21 -12.95 -0.91 -3.74
C GLN A 21 -14.16 -0.87 -2.82
N THR A 22 -14.27 0.22 -2.08
CA THR A 22 -15.43 0.64 -1.29
C THR A 22 -15.72 2.12 -1.55
N ASP A 23 -16.78 2.65 -0.95
CA ASP A 23 -17.19 4.06 -1.10
C ASP A 23 -16.14 5.07 -0.60
N ASP A 24 -15.07 4.61 0.05
CA ASP A 24 -14.10 5.42 0.77
C ASP A 24 -12.65 4.96 0.60
N MET A 25 -12.42 3.85 -0.10
CA MET A 25 -11.09 3.28 -0.26
C MET A 25 -10.96 2.47 -1.54
N HIS A 26 -9.91 2.76 -2.31
CA HIS A 26 -9.47 1.96 -3.44
C HIS A 26 -8.05 1.47 -3.18
N ILE A 27 -7.82 0.16 -3.24
CA ILE A 27 -6.48 -0.42 -3.10
C ILE A 27 -6.09 -1.07 -4.42
N ASN A 28 -4.99 -0.60 -4.98
CA ASN A 28 -4.43 -1.08 -6.23
C ASN A 28 -3.10 -1.77 -5.97
N PHE A 29 -2.99 -3.04 -6.35
CA PHE A 29 -1.71 -3.73 -6.40
C PHE A 29 -1.72 -4.83 -7.48
N PRO A 30 -0.64 -4.94 -8.26
CA PRO A 30 -0.46 -6.06 -9.16
C PRO A 30 0.17 -7.24 -8.39
N GLU A 31 -0.62 -8.28 -8.09
CA GLU A 31 -0.16 -9.49 -7.39
C GLU A 31 1.12 -10.09 -8.01
N LYS A 32 1.22 -10.06 -9.34
CA LYS A 32 2.38 -10.55 -10.09
C LYS A 32 3.66 -9.79 -9.71
N VAL A 33 3.57 -8.50 -9.43
CA VAL A 33 4.71 -7.68 -9.02
C VAL A 33 5.10 -7.99 -7.59
N ILE A 34 4.13 -8.09 -6.66
CA ILE A 34 4.41 -8.47 -5.27
C ILE A 34 5.09 -9.84 -5.22
N ARG A 35 4.54 -10.84 -5.92
CA ARG A 35 5.14 -12.18 -6.00
C ARG A 35 6.57 -12.14 -6.54
N LYS A 36 6.82 -11.37 -7.61
CA LYS A 36 8.17 -11.20 -8.16
C LYS A 36 9.10 -10.51 -7.17
N ALA A 37 8.63 -9.51 -6.44
CA ALA A 37 9.44 -8.85 -5.41
C ALA A 37 9.88 -9.85 -4.34
N CYS A 38 8.94 -10.65 -3.79
CA CYS A 38 9.27 -11.70 -2.83
C CYS A 38 10.29 -12.71 -3.39
N GLN A 39 10.07 -13.21 -4.62
CA GLN A 39 11.00 -14.13 -5.29
C GLN A 39 12.39 -13.53 -5.53
N ASN A 40 12.50 -12.21 -5.59
CA ASN A 40 13.76 -11.49 -5.78
C ASN A 40 14.29 -10.88 -4.47
N GLY A 41 13.92 -11.47 -3.32
CA GLY A 41 14.49 -11.11 -2.01
C GLY A 41 14.00 -9.79 -1.46
N LEU A 42 12.70 -9.50 -1.60
CA LEU A 42 12.04 -8.42 -0.87
C LEU A 42 12.39 -8.48 0.61
N ASN A 43 13.00 -7.44 1.15
CA ASN A 43 13.46 -7.43 2.55
C ASN A 43 13.00 -6.20 3.35
N THR A 44 12.68 -5.10 2.66
CA THR A 44 12.27 -3.85 3.30
C THR A 44 11.01 -3.32 2.63
N LEU A 45 10.07 -2.84 3.43
CA LEU A 45 8.91 -2.08 3.00
C LEU A 45 9.14 -0.61 3.39
N LEU A 46 8.94 0.28 2.43
CA LEU A 46 8.93 1.73 2.63
C LEU A 46 7.49 2.18 2.44
N ALA A 47 6.86 2.66 3.50
CA ALA A 47 5.49 3.15 3.47
C ALA A 47 5.47 4.66 3.64
N ASP A 48 4.78 5.34 2.74
CA ASP A 48 4.64 6.80 2.75
C ASP A 48 3.20 7.18 2.42
N SER A 49 2.78 8.35 2.88
CA SER A 49 1.46 8.89 2.61
C SER A 49 1.50 10.37 2.27
N ILE A 50 0.77 10.75 1.22
CA ILE A 50 0.63 12.15 0.84
C ILE A 50 -0.81 12.58 1.08
N PHE A 51 -0.97 13.64 1.88
CA PHE A 51 -2.25 14.30 2.12
C PHE A 51 -2.52 15.33 1.02
N SER A 52 -3.80 15.51 0.68
CA SER A 52 -4.30 16.45 -0.34
C SER A 52 -4.26 15.90 -1.77
N MET A 53 -5.24 15.06 -2.10
CA MET A 53 -5.44 14.55 -3.46
C MET A 53 -6.28 15.45 -4.37
N HIS A 54 -6.83 16.57 -3.86
CA HIS A 54 -7.74 17.42 -4.62
C HIS A 54 -7.22 18.86 -4.75
N PRO A 55 -7.19 19.47 -5.96
CA PRO A 55 -6.79 20.87 -6.12
C PRO A 55 -7.78 21.84 -5.45
N ASN A 56 -9.01 21.40 -5.21
CA ASN A 56 -10.01 22.15 -4.46
C ASN A 56 -9.98 21.74 -2.98
N GLN A 57 -9.36 22.55 -2.11
CA GLN A 57 -9.21 22.29 -0.66
C GLN A 57 -10.54 22.12 0.11
N ARG A 58 -11.68 22.47 -0.50
CA ARG A 58 -13.02 22.29 0.07
C ARG A 58 -13.59 20.88 -0.14
N GLU A 59 -13.04 20.11 -1.08
CA GLU A 59 -13.57 18.80 -1.47
C GLU A 59 -12.65 17.68 -0.98
N LYS A 60 -13.02 17.13 0.20
CA LYS A 60 -12.55 15.88 0.80
C LYS A 60 -11.03 15.73 1.00
N ASN A 61 -10.65 15.55 2.26
CA ASN A 61 -9.30 15.15 2.70
C ASN A 61 -8.98 13.72 2.22
N GLY A 62 -8.62 13.58 0.95
CA GLY A 62 -8.08 12.36 0.38
C GLY A 62 -6.60 12.20 0.75
N GLN A 63 -6.20 10.96 0.97
CA GLN A 63 -4.84 10.53 1.22
C GLN A 63 -4.48 9.41 0.25
N LEU A 64 -3.30 9.53 -0.35
CA LEU A 64 -2.65 8.45 -1.09
C LEU A 64 -1.63 7.82 -0.17
N TYR A 65 -1.79 6.53 0.13
CA TYR A 65 -0.76 5.71 0.74
C TYR A 65 -0.04 4.92 -0.35
N THR A 66 1.27 4.83 -0.23
CA THR A 66 2.09 3.98 -1.10
C THR A 66 2.97 3.07 -0.27
N ILE A 67 3.12 1.82 -0.72
CA ILE A 67 4.13 0.90 -0.18
C ILE A 67 5.07 0.54 -1.32
N HIS A 68 6.35 0.78 -1.10
CA HIS A 68 7.43 0.34 -1.96
C HIS A 68 8.20 -0.80 -1.29
N GLY A 69 8.61 -1.79 -2.07
CA GLY A 69 9.45 -2.89 -1.62
C GLY A 69 10.89 -2.72 -2.09
N VAL A 70 11.85 -2.91 -1.19
CA VAL A 70 13.26 -3.02 -1.53
C VAL A 70 13.62 -4.51 -1.67
N CYS A 71 14.03 -4.89 -2.87
CA CYS A 71 14.43 -6.25 -3.22
C CYS A 71 15.97 -6.34 -3.22
N ASN A 72 16.52 -7.33 -2.51
CA ASN A 72 17.96 -7.58 -2.36
C ASN A 72 18.76 -6.32 -1.95
N GLY A 73 18.13 -5.39 -1.23
CA GLY A 73 18.75 -4.14 -0.77
C GLY A 73 19.11 -3.14 -1.87
N LYS A 74 18.64 -3.33 -3.11
CA LYS A 74 19.09 -2.55 -4.28
C LYS A 74 17.97 -1.96 -5.12
N VAL A 75 16.90 -2.74 -5.33
CA VAL A 75 15.84 -2.36 -6.28
C VAL A 75 14.59 -2.00 -5.50
N THR A 76 14.13 -0.76 -5.67
CA THR A 76 12.86 -0.30 -5.12
C THR A 76 11.76 -0.49 -6.16
N VAL A 77 10.68 -1.17 -5.79
CA VAL A 77 9.50 -1.39 -6.63
C VAL A 77 8.25 -0.92 -5.91
N ALA A 78 7.35 -0.22 -6.61
CA ALA A 78 6.05 0.09 -6.04
C ALA A 78 5.21 -1.18 -5.95
N LEU A 79 4.67 -1.47 -4.77
CA LEU A 79 3.89 -2.67 -4.50
C LEU A 79 2.41 -2.36 -4.37
N VAL A 80 2.06 -1.31 -3.64
CA VAL A 80 0.67 -0.96 -3.34
C VAL A 80 0.45 0.54 -3.44
N TYR A 81 -0.71 0.91 -3.99
CA TYR A 81 -1.25 2.26 -3.97
C TYR A 81 -2.65 2.22 -3.38
N ALA A 82 -2.89 2.97 -2.31
CA ALA A 82 -4.20 3.05 -1.68
C ALA A 82 -4.68 4.48 -1.61
N LEU A 83 -5.82 4.71 -2.23
CA LEU A 83 -6.52 5.99 -2.23
C LEU A 83 -7.62 5.88 -1.18
N THR A 84 -7.65 6.78 -0.20
CA THR A 84 -8.70 6.77 0.81
C THR A 84 -9.04 8.17 1.28
N ASN A 85 -10.26 8.37 1.79
CA ASN A 85 -10.64 9.56 2.54
C ASN A 85 -10.70 9.30 4.06
N ARG A 86 -10.23 8.12 4.52
CA ARG A 86 -10.12 7.75 5.93
C ARG A 86 -8.66 7.56 6.32
N LYS A 87 -8.27 8.11 7.47
CA LYS A 87 -6.92 7.93 8.06
C LYS A 87 -6.58 6.47 8.41
N THR A 88 -7.57 5.58 8.47
CA THR A 88 -7.40 4.17 8.87
C THR A 88 -7.16 3.21 7.70
N GLY A 89 -7.08 3.69 6.45
CA GLY A 89 -6.93 2.84 5.28
C GLY A 89 -5.59 2.09 5.21
N SER A 90 -4.58 2.48 5.99
CA SER A 90 -3.25 1.90 6.00
C SER A 90 -3.20 0.43 6.47
N LEU A 91 -4.12 -0.01 7.32
CA LEU A 91 -4.16 -1.38 7.87
C LEU A 91 -4.43 -2.44 6.80
N TYR A 92 -5.47 -2.25 5.99
CA TYR A 92 -5.88 -3.21 4.95
C TYR A 92 -4.82 -3.38 3.85
N VAL A 93 -4.04 -2.34 3.60
CA VAL A 93 -2.98 -2.30 2.59
C VAL A 93 -1.77 -3.14 3.01
N MET A 94 -1.50 -3.17 4.31
CA MET A 94 -0.37 -3.86 4.90
C MET A 94 -0.61 -5.37 5.02
N GLU A 95 -1.84 -5.80 5.30
CA GLU A 95 -2.19 -7.23 5.50
C GLU A 95 -1.87 -8.08 4.26
N GLU A 96 -2.17 -7.56 3.07
CA GLU A 96 -1.92 -8.28 1.82
C GLU A 96 -0.42 -8.54 1.55
N VAL A 97 0.43 -7.58 1.93
CA VAL A 97 1.88 -7.72 1.79
C VAL A 97 2.43 -8.67 2.86
N MET A 98 1.83 -8.68 4.05
CA MET A 98 2.21 -9.52 5.18
C MET A 98 2.08 -11.01 4.89
N GLU A 99 1.00 -11.45 4.25
CA GLU A 99 0.83 -12.87 3.88
C GLU A 99 1.99 -13.42 3.03
N ARG A 100 2.69 -12.54 2.30
CA ARG A 100 3.76 -12.91 1.36
C ARG A 100 5.16 -12.60 1.88
N GLN A 101 5.28 -11.81 2.94
CA GLN A 101 6.53 -11.56 3.64
C GLN A 101 6.25 -11.25 5.12
N PRO A 102 6.39 -12.22 6.04
CA PRO A 102 5.95 -12.08 7.43
C PRO A 102 6.93 -11.30 8.33
N GLU A 103 8.22 -11.24 8.00
CA GLU A 103 9.26 -10.58 8.81
C GLU A 103 10.04 -9.48 8.06
N PRO A 104 9.38 -8.51 7.40
CA PRO A 104 10.08 -7.45 6.70
C PRO A 104 10.64 -6.42 7.70
N ARG A 105 11.68 -5.70 7.28
CA ARG A 105 11.97 -4.38 7.84
C ARG A 105 10.95 -3.39 7.28
N ILE A 106 10.33 -2.57 8.10
CA ILE A 106 9.30 -1.61 7.70
C ILE A 106 9.77 -0.23 8.13
N VAL A 107 9.90 0.67 7.16
CA VAL A 107 10.25 2.07 7.38
C VAL A 107 9.04 2.90 6.95
N LEU A 108 8.59 3.78 7.83
CA LEU A 108 7.48 4.69 7.59
C LEU A 108 7.73 6.01 8.30
N ASP A 109 6.91 7.03 8.06
CA ASP A 109 6.97 8.26 8.85
C ASP A 109 6.69 7.98 10.35
N PHE A 110 7.24 8.83 11.22
CA PHE A 110 7.00 8.80 12.68
C PHE A 110 5.57 9.23 13.05
N GLU A 111 4.57 8.59 12.45
CA GLU A 111 3.16 8.74 12.79
C GLU A 111 2.75 7.55 13.67
N GLN A 112 2.34 7.84 14.90
CA GLN A 112 1.97 6.82 15.89
C GLN A 112 0.92 5.82 15.38
N ALA A 113 -0.07 6.30 14.62
CA ALA A 113 -1.12 5.47 14.05
C ALA A 113 -0.57 4.48 13.02
N ALA A 114 0.29 4.96 12.11
CA ALA A 114 0.91 4.12 11.09
C ALA A 114 1.87 3.10 11.70
N MET A 115 2.65 3.50 12.71
CA MET A 115 3.52 2.58 13.44
C MET A 115 2.75 1.51 14.20
N SER A 116 1.64 1.89 14.85
CA SER A 116 0.77 0.95 15.54
C SER A 116 0.16 -0.05 14.57
N ALA A 117 -0.34 0.43 13.42
CA ALA A 117 -0.89 -0.42 12.37
C ALA A 117 0.15 -1.42 11.85
N ALA A 118 1.36 -0.94 11.51
CA ALA A 118 2.44 -1.79 11.03
C ALA A 118 2.83 -2.89 12.05
N ARG A 119 2.88 -2.57 13.34
CA ARG A 119 3.19 -3.54 14.39
C ARG A 119 2.08 -4.57 14.60
N THR A 120 0.82 -4.16 14.45
CA THR A 120 -0.32 -5.09 14.52
C THR A 120 -0.30 -6.06 13.34
N VAL A 121 -0.04 -5.56 12.14
CA VAL A 121 -0.05 -6.38 10.92
C VAL A 121 1.19 -7.26 10.85
N PHE A 122 2.38 -6.74 11.18
CA PHE A 122 3.65 -7.47 11.10
C PHE A 122 4.26 -7.68 12.50
N PRO A 123 3.73 -8.61 13.31
CA PRO A 123 4.22 -8.83 14.67
C PRO A 123 5.68 -9.32 14.73
N GLY A 124 6.17 -9.98 13.67
CA GLY A 124 7.57 -10.38 13.50
C GLY A 124 8.43 -9.36 12.73
N GLY A 125 7.83 -8.29 12.21
CA GLY A 125 8.52 -7.28 11.43
C GLY A 125 9.28 -6.28 12.28
N ARG A 126 10.37 -5.72 11.72
CA ARG A 126 11.12 -4.64 12.36
C ARG A 126 10.58 -3.29 11.90
N VAL A 127 9.77 -2.64 12.75
CA VAL A 127 9.12 -1.34 12.46
C VAL A 127 9.99 -0.17 12.92
N GLU A 128 10.31 0.73 11.98
CA GLU A 128 11.13 1.93 12.16
C GLU A 128 10.38 3.16 11.66
N GLY A 129 10.45 4.26 12.43
CA GLY A 129 9.88 5.57 12.09
C GLY A 129 10.77 6.70 12.56
#